data_AF-A0AA41L2N1-F1
#
_entry.id   AF-A0AA41L2N1-F1
#
_cell.length_a   1.000
_cell.length_b   1.000
_cell.length_c   1.000
_cell.angle_alpha   90.00
_cell.angle_beta   90.00
_cell.angle_gamma   90.00
#
_symmetry.space_group_name_H-M   'P 1'
#
loop_
_entity.id
_entity.type
_entity.pdbx_description
1 polymer ?
#
loop_
_entity_poly.entity_id
_entity_poly.type
_entity_poly.pdbx_seq_one_letter_code
_entity_poly.pdbx_strand_id
1 'polypeptide(L)'
;MYENGSVFDLNSLVDPSLNVTLTAAGGINDKGQIVATACTGVWNGCSVVLLNPLAAPPVPEPETYAMLLGGLGVVGVAVRRRRRYAKG
;
A
#
# COMPACT_ATOMS: atom_id res chain seq x y z
N MET A 1 8.62 10.35 6.43
CA MET A 1 8.73 9.74 5.09
C MET A 1 8.33 10.79 4.06
N TYR A 2 9.09 10.97 2.98
CA TYR A 2 8.82 12.03 2.00
C TYR A 2 8.21 11.43 0.73
N GLU A 3 7.03 11.91 0.33
CA GLU A 3 6.36 11.52 -0.92
C GLU A 3 5.65 12.75 -1.51
N ASN A 4 5.84 13.02 -2.80
CA ASN A 4 5.21 14.15 -3.53
C ASN A 4 5.36 15.54 -2.88
N GLY A 5 6.48 15.83 -2.20
CA GLY A 5 6.66 17.11 -1.52
C GLY A 5 6.15 17.15 -0.07
N SER A 6 5.48 16.09 0.38
CA SER A 6 4.91 15.99 1.73
C SER A 6 5.76 15.09 2.62
N VAL A 7 5.97 15.53 3.85
CA VAL A 7 6.61 14.71 4.91
C VAL A 7 5.53 14.09 5.78
N PHE A 8 5.47 12.76 5.77
CA PHE A 8 4.70 11.96 6.71
C PHE A 8 5.46 11.75 8.02
N ASP A 9 4.79 12.03 9.13
CA ASP A 9 5.30 11.75 10.48
C ASP A 9 5.10 10.27 10.83
N LEU A 10 6.18 9.56 11.12
CA LEU A 10 6.12 8.15 11.50
C LEU A 10 5.45 7.93 12.86
N ASN A 11 5.46 8.93 13.76
CA ASN A 11 4.76 8.84 15.03
C ASN A 11 3.23 8.73 14.85
N SER A 12 2.70 9.22 13.72
CA SER A 12 1.28 9.07 13.39
C SER A 12 0.87 7.65 12.97
N LEU A 13 1.84 6.79 12.65
CA LEU A 13 1.63 5.45 12.10
C LEU A 13 1.86 4.32 13.11
N VAL A 14 2.41 4.63 14.29
CA VAL A 14 2.58 3.67 15.38
C VAL A 14 1.38 3.71 16.31
N ASP A 15 1.10 2.59 16.98
CA ASP A 15 0.03 2.51 17.97
C ASP A 15 0.33 3.49 19.14
N PRO A 16 -0.52 4.51 19.36
CA PRO A 16 -0.28 5.52 20.38
C PRO A 16 -0.30 4.95 21.80
N SER A 17 -0.90 3.78 22.02
CA SER A 17 -0.91 3.11 23.33
C SER A 17 0.45 2.58 23.76
N LEU A 18 1.41 2.47 22.82
CA LEU A 18 2.77 2.02 23.12
C LEU A 18 3.59 3.06 23.89
N ASN A 19 3.13 4.32 24.00
CA ASN A 19 3.85 5.41 24.68
C ASN A 19 5.31 5.55 24.24
N VAL A 20 5.57 5.32 22.94
CA VAL A 20 6.87 5.50 22.32
C VAL A 20 6.88 6.75 21.46
N THR A 21 8.02 7.44 21.41
CA THR A 21 8.27 8.51 20.45
C THR A 21 9.44 8.12 19.58
N LEU A 22 9.20 8.03 18.27
CA LEU A 22 10.22 7.87 17.26
C LEU A 22 10.96 9.19 17.08
N THR A 23 12.25 9.20 17.39
CA THR A 23 13.08 10.41 17.38
C THR A 23 14.01 10.48 16.18
N ALA A 24 14.32 9.33 15.57
CA ALA A 24 15.12 9.25 14.34
C ALA A 24 14.73 8.01 13.53
N ALA A 25 14.85 8.11 12.21
CA ALA A 25 14.84 6.98 11.30
C ALA A 25 16.24 6.82 10.70
N GLY A 26 16.82 5.62 10.80
CA GLY A 26 18.18 5.32 10.35
C GLY A 26 18.25 4.80 8.91
N GLY A 27 17.23 4.09 8.43
CA GLY A 27 17.20 3.56 7.07
C GLY A 27 15.96 2.71 6.79
N ILE A 28 15.73 2.44 5.50
CA ILE A 28 14.60 1.64 4.99
C ILE A 28 15.10 0.59 3.99
N ASN A 29 14.46 -0.59 3.96
CA ASN A 29 14.75 -1.63 2.96
C ASN A 29 13.59 -1.81 1.95
N ASP A 30 13.78 -2.68 0.95
CA ASP A 30 12.78 -2.93 -0.11
C ASP A 30 11.45 -3.51 0.39
N LYS A 31 11.40 -4.00 1.63
CA LYS A 31 10.16 -4.48 2.29
C LYS A 31 9.41 -3.36 3.00
N GLY A 32 9.88 -2.11 2.90
CA GLY A 32 9.31 -0.96 3.59
C GLY A 32 9.56 -0.94 5.10
N GLN A 33 10.46 -1.81 5.62
CA GLN A 33 10.80 -1.83 7.03
C GLN A 33 11.76 -0.70 7.36
N ILE A 34 11.58 -0.05 8.50
CA ILE A 34 12.38 1.10 8.91
C ILE A 34 13.12 0.76 10.21
N VAL A 35 14.43 0.94 10.23
CA VAL A 35 15.19 0.97 11.48
C VAL A 35 15.05 2.37 12.08
N ALA A 36 14.59 2.48 13.32
CA ALA A 36 14.32 3.75 13.99
C ALA A 36 14.79 3.76 15.44
N THR A 37 15.01 4.95 16.00
CA THR A 37 15.20 5.15 17.44
C THR A 37 13.85 5.50 18.06
N ALA A 38 13.41 4.68 19.01
CA ALA A 38 12.21 4.91 19.80
C ALA A 38 12.61 5.20 21.25
N CYS A 39 12.04 6.25 21.84
CA CYS A 39 12.24 6.61 23.23
C CYS A 39 10.94 6.47 24.02
N THR A 40 11.02 5.96 25.25
CA THR A 40 9.85 5.79 26.13
C THR A 40 10.00 6.63 27.40
N GLY A 41 8.92 7.33 27.77
CA GLY A 41 8.70 7.91 29.10
C GLY A 41 9.79 8.79 29.72
N VAL A 42 9.56 9.13 30.99
CA VAL A 42 10.26 10.19 31.77
C VAL A 42 11.77 9.96 31.92
N TRP A 43 12.25 8.73 31.72
CA TRP A 43 13.66 8.36 31.89
C TRP A 43 14.47 8.40 30.59
N ASN A 44 13.88 8.81 29.46
CA ASN A 44 14.55 8.87 28.14
C ASN A 44 15.19 7.52 27.74
N GLY A 45 14.54 6.42 28.07
CA GLY A 45 14.98 5.09 27.64
C GLY A 45 14.80 4.97 26.13
N CYS A 46 15.88 5.14 25.37
CA CYS A 46 15.86 5.02 23.92
C CYS A 46 16.42 3.67 23.49
N SER A 47 15.81 3.08 22.46
CA SER A 47 16.22 1.82 21.87
C SER A 47 16.07 1.86 20.36
N VAL A 48 16.89 1.06 19.67
CA VAL A 48 16.71 0.83 18.24
C VAL A 48 15.58 -0.18 18.06
N VAL A 49 14.60 0.17 17.24
CA VAL A 49 13.45 -0.66 16.91
C VAL A 49 13.37 -0.88 15.41
N LEU A 50 12.73 -1.98 15.02
CA LEU A 50 12.37 -2.25 13.63
C LEU A 50 10.87 -1.99 13.46
N LEU A 51 10.52 -0.95 12.72
CA LEU A 51 9.15 -0.69 12.32
C LEU A 51 8.82 -1.58 11.13
N ASN A 52 7.85 -2.49 11.34
CA ASN A 52 7.37 -3.37 10.29
C ASN A 52 6.03 -2.83 9.77
N PRO A 53 5.91 -2.51 8.47
CA PRO A 53 4.64 -2.06 7.91
C PRO A 53 3.59 -3.16 8.09
N LEU A 54 2.41 -2.75 8.54
CA LEU A 54 1.26 -3.63 8.56
C LEU A 54 0.90 -3.98 7.11
N ALA A 55 0.50 -5.23 6.87
CA ALA A 55 0.00 -5.61 5.55
C ALA A 55 -1.19 -4.71 5.21
N ALA A 56 -1.09 -3.99 4.08
CA ALA A 56 -2.21 -3.21 3.60
C ALA A 56 -3.41 -4.15 3.38
N PRO A 57 -4.64 -3.74 3.72
CA PRO A 57 -5.81 -4.52 3.38
C PRO A 57 -5.82 -4.75 1.86
N PRO A 58 -6.28 -5.91 1.37
CA PRO A 58 -6.44 -6.13 -0.06
C PRO A 58 -7.28 -4.99 -0.62
N VAL A 59 -6.69 -4.19 -1.50
CA VAL A 59 -7.42 -3.13 -2.19
C VAL A 59 -8.27 -3.83 -3.24
N PRO A 60 -9.62 -3.70 -3.21
CA PRO A 60 -10.45 -4.21 -4.29
C PRO A 60 -9.97 -3.55 -5.58
N GLU A 61 -9.78 -4.30 -6.66
CA GLU A 61 -9.38 -3.74 -7.96
C GLU A 61 -10.64 -3.38 -8.76
N PRO A 62 -11.20 -2.14 -8.64
CA PRO A 62 -12.38 -1.77 -9.42
C PRO A 62 -12.11 -1.82 -10.94
N GLU A 63 -10.87 -1.54 -11.34
CA GLU A 63 -10.47 -1.45 -12.74
C GLU A 63 -10.31 -2.82 -13.39
N THR A 64 -9.88 -3.85 -12.65
CA THR A 64 -9.70 -5.20 -13.20
C THR A 64 -11.02 -5.81 -13.66
N TYR A 65 -12.10 -5.59 -12.90
CA TYR A 65 -13.43 -6.01 -13.35
C TYR A 65 -13.91 -5.20 -14.55
N ALA A 66 -13.66 -3.90 -14.60
CA ALA A 66 -14.01 -3.07 -15.75
C ALA A 66 -13.25 -3.49 -17.02
N MET A 67 -11.95 -3.79 -16.91
CA MET A 67 -11.12 -4.26 -18.00
C MET A 67 -11.50 -5.68 -18.46
N LEU A 68 -11.80 -6.58 -17.52
CA LEU A 68 -12.32 -7.91 -17.82
C LEU A 68 -13.65 -7.83 -18.58
N LEU A 69 -14.61 -7.05 -18.08
CA LEU A 69 -15.91 -6.85 -18.73
C LEU A 69 -15.75 -6.16 -20.09
N GLY A 70 -14.87 -5.17 -20.21
CA GLY A 70 -14.52 -4.54 -21.47
C GLY A 70 -13.97 -5.55 -22.49
N GLY A 71 -13.02 -6.39 -22.08
CA GLY A 71 -12.46 -7.45 -22.91
C GLY A 71 -13.50 -8.48 -23.35
N LEU A 72 -14.35 -8.95 -22.42
CA LEU A 72 -15.45 -9.88 -22.73
C LEU A 72 -16.48 -9.26 -23.68
N GLY A 73 -16.77 -7.97 -23.52
CA GLY A 73 -17.65 -7.22 -24.43
C GLY A 73 -17.12 -7.21 -25.87
N VAL A 74 -15.83 -6.92 -26.06
CA VAL A 74 -15.17 -6.94 -27.38
C VAL A 74 -15.25 -8.34 -28.01
N VAL A 75 -14.93 -9.39 -27.25
CA VAL A 75 -15.00 -10.79 -27.73
C VAL A 75 -16.43 -11.16 -28.14
N GLY A 76 -17.43 -10.83 -27.32
CA GLY A 76 -18.84 -11.09 -27.61
C GLY A 76 -19.30 -10.43 -28.92
N VAL A 77 -18.93 -9.17 -29.15
CA VAL A 77 -19.23 -8.45 -30.40
C VAL A 77 -18.55 -9.09 -31.61
N ALA A 78 -17.28 -9.49 -31.48
CA ALA A 78 -16.54 -10.14 -32.56
C ALA A 78 -17.18 -11.47 -32.99
N VAL A 79 -17.59 -12.31 -32.03
CA VAL A 79 -18.29 -13.58 -32.29
C VAL A 79 -19.64 -13.34 -32.99
N ARG A 80 -20.42 -12.33 -32.54
CA ARG A 80 -21.70 -11.99 -33.16
C ARG A 80 -21.56 -11.57 -34.62
N ARG A 81 -20.53 -10.78 -34.96
CA ARG A 81 -20.25 -10.36 -36.34
C ARG A 81 -19.95 -11.55 -37.24
N ARG A 82 -19.06 -12.46 -36.82
CA ARG A 82 -18.71 -13.67 -37.60
C ARG A 82 -19.93 -14.54 -37.91
N ARG A 83 -20.84 -14.73 -36.95
CA ARG A 83 -22.06 -15.52 -37.14
C ARG A 83 -23.06 -14.89 -38.12
N ARG A 84 -23.06 -13.56 -38.28
CA ARG A 84 -23.92 -12.88 -39.27
C ARG A 84 -23.40 -13.04 -40.69
N TYR A 85 -22.08 -13.03 -40.88
CA TYR A 85 -21.45 -13.28 -42.19
C TYR A 85 -21.56 -14.74 -42.64
N ALA A 86 -21.67 -15.70 -41.72
CA ALA A 86 -21.84 -17.11 -42.06
C ALA A 86 -23.29 -17.54 -42.34
N LYS A 87 -24.27 -16.62 -42.23
CA LYS A 87 -25.71 -16.89 -42.39
C LYS A 87 -26.38 -16.09 -43.53
N GLY A 88 -25.61 -15.41 -44.37
CA GLY A 88 -26.07 -14.75 -45.60
C GLY A 88 -25.21 -15.20 -46.76
#